data_AF-A0AAE1NMU4-F1
#
_entry.id   AF-A0AAE1NMU4-F1
#
_cell.length_a   1.000
_cell.length_b   1.000
_cell.length_c   1.000
_cell.angle_alpha   90.00
_cell.angle_beta   90.00
_cell.angle_gamma   90.00
#
_symmetry.space_group_name_H-M   'P 1'
#
loop_
_entity.id
_entity.type
_entity.pdbx_description
1 polymer ?
#
loop_
_entity_poly.entity_id
_entity_poly.type
_entity_poly.pdbx_seq_one_letter_code
_entity_poly.pdbx_strand_id
1 'polypeptide(L)'
;MSLSPSRKRMKTTTTTTTTRVKERQEERQQMQQQQQKHMQQQQQQTRVKEREQDRQQMQQQQQKHMQKQQQQTRVKERQEDRQQMQQQQQKQHMQKQQQQTRVKERQEERQQMQQQQQKHMQKQQQQTRVKERQEDRQQMQQQQQKHMQKQQQQTRVKERQEDRQQMQQQQQKHMQKQQQQTRVKEREQDRQQMQQMQQQQQQHMQKQQQTRVKDRQQMQQQQQQQQQTRVKDRQQMQQQQQQQQTRMKEREKERQQMQHQYQQQQQQQMQHYQQQIQQHHQYQQQHQQQQHEWWTSEHRALSKKLMSRYAMEKLLSKFVQNSTILHHTRQIKEVGRGSTGKALLVNFNGAKACLKLGNFHTPTSVYTREAIYLEKLNGFGGAPRLLLTAIDNPYLLTTYCPYPTLKYLIEDTDRMQGCRYQLLAVLHSAALSLHRVHEAGIVHGDLKPDNLLINLDNEQQVKTYLIDFGFSSPIGWRPSGFRSRNPADHKRH
;
A
#
# COMPACT_ATOMS: atom_id res chain seq x y z
N MET A 1 121.35 -11.31 63.23
CA MET A 1 120.45 -12.45 62.92
C MET A 1 119.16 -11.89 62.33
N SER A 2 118.76 -12.50 61.22
CA SER A 2 117.67 -12.18 60.30
C SER A 2 116.27 -12.46 60.85
N LEU A 3 115.26 -11.67 60.41
CA LEU A 3 114.15 -12.10 59.54
C LEU A 3 113.01 -11.04 59.51
N SER A 4 112.51 -10.76 58.29
CA SER A 4 111.39 -9.84 57.97
C SER A 4 110.07 -10.65 57.73
N PRO A 5 108.96 -10.06 57.21
CA PRO A 5 107.76 -9.70 57.98
C PRO A 5 106.47 -10.41 57.48
N SER A 6 105.33 -10.28 58.17
CA SER A 6 104.02 -10.72 57.63
C SER A 6 102.92 -9.66 57.76
N ARG A 7 102.50 -9.12 56.61
CA ARG A 7 101.33 -8.26 56.38
C ARG A 7 100.06 -9.13 56.35
N LYS A 8 99.02 -8.78 57.13
CA LYS A 8 97.62 -9.13 56.81
C LYS A 8 96.86 -7.87 56.40
N ARG A 9 96.36 -7.90 55.17
CA ARG A 9 95.70 -6.82 54.43
C ARG A 9 94.18 -6.92 54.63
N MET A 10 93.56 -5.88 55.16
CA MET A 10 92.10 -5.68 55.15
C MET A 10 91.61 -5.48 53.70
N LYS A 11 90.54 -6.17 53.31
CA LYS A 11 89.77 -5.93 52.06
C LYS A 11 88.28 -6.13 52.33
N THR A 12 87.58 -5.12 52.83
CA THR A 12 86.11 -5.11 52.90
C THR A 12 85.59 -3.67 52.96
N THR A 13 85.62 -2.90 51.86
CA THR A 13 84.87 -1.61 51.81
C THR A 13 84.57 -1.04 50.42
N THR A 14 84.98 -1.65 49.30
CA THR A 14 84.76 -1.07 47.96
C THR A 14 83.43 -1.47 47.31
N THR A 15 82.69 -2.43 47.87
CA THR A 15 81.50 -3.02 47.22
C THR A 15 80.21 -2.26 47.52
N THR A 16 80.15 -1.47 48.60
CA THR A 16 78.87 -0.90 49.09
C THR A 16 78.48 0.44 48.45
N THR A 17 79.46 1.26 48.05
CA THR A 17 79.21 2.61 47.51
C THR A 17 78.74 2.57 46.05
N THR A 18 79.28 1.64 45.25
CA THR A 18 78.92 1.47 43.83
C THR A 18 77.48 0.98 43.64
N THR A 19 76.98 0.17 44.58
CA THR A 19 75.61 -0.37 44.56
C THR A 19 74.57 0.73 44.79
N ARG A 20 74.81 1.63 45.76
CA ARG A 20 73.89 2.75 46.06
C ARG A 20 73.76 3.79 44.95
N VAL A 21 74.78 3.96 44.10
CA VAL A 21 74.71 4.88 42.95
C VAL A 21 73.90 4.27 41.82
N LYS A 22 74.03 2.96 41.59
CA LYS A 22 73.23 2.22 40.60
C LYS A 22 71.75 2.20 40.97
N GLU A 23 71.41 1.92 42.23
CA GLU A 23 70.02 1.95 42.71
C GLU A 23 69.36 3.32 42.48
N ARG A 24 70.06 4.43 42.80
CA ARG A 24 69.53 5.78 42.59
C ARG A 24 69.36 6.16 41.10
N GLN A 25 70.19 5.61 40.22
CA GLN A 25 70.03 5.77 38.77
C GLN A 25 68.83 4.97 38.24
N GLU A 26 68.65 3.74 38.73
CA GLU A 26 67.50 2.90 38.38
C GLU A 26 66.17 3.51 38.85
N GLU A 27 66.12 4.09 40.06
CA GLU A 27 64.95 4.81 40.56
C GLU A 27 64.58 6.02 39.69
N ARG A 28 65.57 6.83 39.26
CA ARG A 28 65.32 7.95 38.34
C ARG A 28 64.82 7.49 36.98
N GLN A 29 65.37 6.39 36.45
CA GLN A 29 64.90 5.82 35.19
C GLN A 29 63.48 5.27 35.29
N GLN A 30 63.14 4.62 36.41
CA GLN A 30 61.76 4.17 36.67
C GLN A 30 60.79 5.34 36.77
N MET A 31 61.16 6.42 37.46
CA MET A 31 60.31 7.61 37.59
C MET A 31 60.05 8.28 36.23
N GLN A 32 61.08 8.41 35.38
CA GLN A 32 60.91 8.91 34.02
C GLN A 32 60.03 8.00 33.16
N GLN A 33 60.20 6.67 33.24
CA GLN A 33 59.32 5.73 32.54
C GLN A 33 57.87 5.83 33.01
N GLN A 34 57.63 6.04 34.31
CA GLN A 34 56.28 6.23 34.84
C GLN A 34 55.63 7.52 34.33
N GLN A 35 56.36 8.64 34.32
CA GLN A 35 55.85 9.90 33.75
C GLN A 35 55.52 9.78 32.26
N GLN A 36 56.38 9.09 31.50
CA GLN A 36 56.17 8.88 30.07
C GLN A 36 54.95 7.98 29.79
N LYS A 37 54.73 6.93 30.60
CA LYS A 37 53.53 6.09 30.56
C LYS A 37 52.27 6.90 30.89
N HIS A 38 52.32 7.77 31.90
CA HIS A 38 51.18 8.59 32.26
C HIS A 38 50.79 9.56 31.14
N MET A 39 51.78 10.21 30.51
CA MET A 39 51.54 11.12 29.39
C MET A 39 50.94 10.39 28.17
N GLN A 40 51.44 9.18 27.85
CA GLN A 40 50.86 8.35 26.80
C GLN A 40 49.42 7.92 27.09
N GLN A 41 49.10 7.59 28.35
CA GLN A 41 47.72 7.28 28.75
C GLN A 41 46.79 8.48 28.57
N GLN A 42 47.20 9.69 28.95
CA GLN A 42 46.39 10.88 28.75
C GLN A 42 46.15 11.16 27.26
N GLN A 43 47.17 11.03 26.41
CA GLN A 43 47.02 11.18 24.96
C GLN A 43 46.11 10.11 24.35
N GLN A 44 46.18 8.87 24.83
CA GLN A 44 45.27 7.80 24.39
C GLN A 44 43.82 8.08 24.82
N GLN A 45 43.59 8.58 26.04
CA GLN A 45 42.24 8.94 26.50
C GLN A 45 41.64 10.07 25.67
N THR A 46 42.42 11.09 25.32
CA THR A 46 41.95 12.18 24.43
C THR A 46 41.60 11.66 23.04
N ARG A 47 42.44 10.81 22.44
CA ARG A 47 42.17 10.20 21.13
C ARG A 47 40.94 9.28 21.13
N VAL A 48 40.67 8.58 22.25
CA VAL A 48 39.46 7.77 22.39
C VAL A 48 38.22 8.64 22.44
N LYS A 49 38.25 9.76 23.18
CA LYS A 49 37.13 10.72 23.24
C LYS A 49 36.83 11.35 21.88
N GLU A 50 37.86 11.76 21.14
CA GLU A 50 37.68 12.30 19.77
C GLU A 50 37.08 11.26 18.82
N ARG A 51 37.59 10.02 18.83
CA ARG A 51 37.03 8.93 18.02
C ARG A 51 35.59 8.59 18.38
N GLU A 52 35.23 8.71 19.65
CA GLU A 52 33.86 8.49 20.11
C GLU A 52 32.92 9.60 19.64
N GLN A 53 33.37 10.86 19.64
CA GLN A 53 32.64 11.99 19.05
C GLN A 53 32.47 11.82 17.52
N ASP A 54 33.52 11.43 16.80
CA ASP A 54 33.44 11.15 15.36
C ASP A 54 32.45 10.03 15.05
N ARG A 55 32.45 8.97 15.86
CA ARG A 55 31.51 7.85 15.71
C ARG A 55 30.07 8.30 15.95
N GLN A 56 29.83 9.17 16.94
CA GLN A 56 28.51 9.73 17.20
C GLN A 56 28.04 10.65 16.07
N GLN A 57 28.92 11.50 15.53
CA GLN A 57 28.59 12.33 14.36
C GLN A 57 28.25 11.49 13.13
N MET A 58 29.04 10.44 12.86
CA MET A 58 28.80 9.55 11.72
C MET A 58 27.45 8.82 11.86
N GLN A 59 27.10 8.36 13.07
CA GLN A 59 25.78 7.76 13.33
C GLN A 59 24.65 8.76 13.12
N GLN A 60 24.79 9.99 13.58
CA GLN A 60 23.79 11.04 13.35
C GLN A 60 23.63 11.36 11.85
N GLN A 61 24.71 11.41 11.09
CA GLN A 61 24.67 11.62 9.65
C GLN A 61 23.98 10.47 8.91
N GLN A 62 24.28 9.21 9.28
CA GLN A 62 23.62 8.03 8.72
C GLN A 62 22.11 8.03 9.03
N GLN A 63 21.73 8.41 10.25
CA GLN A 63 20.32 8.49 10.65
C GLN A 63 19.57 9.58 9.87
N LYS A 64 20.19 10.76 9.68
CA LYS A 64 19.63 11.83 8.83
C LYS A 64 19.47 11.39 7.38
N HIS A 65 20.46 10.68 6.82
CA HIS A 65 20.40 10.15 5.46
C HIS A 65 19.27 9.12 5.29
N MET A 66 19.13 8.19 6.24
CA MET A 66 18.04 7.21 6.24
C MET A 66 16.66 7.88 6.32
N GLN A 67 16.50 8.87 7.20
CA GLN A 67 15.26 9.65 7.28
C GLN A 67 14.95 10.39 5.98
N LYS A 68 15.96 10.99 5.34
CA LYS A 68 15.80 11.68 4.05
C LYS A 68 15.35 10.71 2.94
N GLN A 69 15.91 9.50 2.89
CA GLN A 69 15.48 8.47 1.96
C GLN A 69 14.03 8.03 2.21
N GLN A 70 13.66 7.79 3.47
CA GLN A 70 12.28 7.43 3.82
C GLN A 70 11.28 8.54 3.46
N GLN A 71 11.65 9.81 3.67
CA GLN A 71 10.81 10.94 3.27
C GLN A 71 10.68 11.03 1.74
N GLN A 72 11.76 10.81 0.99
CA GLN A 72 11.71 10.80 -0.48
C GLN A 72 10.80 9.69 -1.01
N THR A 73 10.86 8.48 -0.44
CA THR A 73 9.95 7.38 -0.82
C THR A 73 8.50 7.74 -0.53
N ARG A 74 8.19 8.27 0.66
CA ARG A 74 6.83 8.71 1.01
C ARG A 74 6.30 9.84 0.12
N VAL A 75 7.16 10.75 -0.32
CA VAL A 75 6.79 11.83 -1.24
C VAL A 75 6.45 11.27 -2.62
N LYS A 76 7.22 10.29 -3.12
CA LYS A 76 6.93 9.60 -4.39
C LYS A 76 5.59 8.85 -4.34
N GLU A 77 5.37 8.05 -3.29
CA GLU A 77 4.10 7.32 -3.10
C GLU A 77 2.90 8.29 -3.04
N ARG A 78 3.01 9.40 -2.29
CA ARG A 78 1.95 10.43 -2.27
C ARG A 78 1.73 11.12 -3.62
N GLN A 79 2.76 11.29 -4.43
CA GLN A 79 2.63 11.87 -5.76
C GLN A 79 1.88 10.90 -6.69
N GLU A 80 2.19 9.61 -6.62
CA GLU A 80 1.50 8.56 -7.37
C GLU A 80 0.02 8.44 -6.97
N ASP A 81 -0.28 8.44 -5.66
CA ASP A 81 -1.66 8.45 -5.14
C ASP A 81 -2.44 9.68 -5.62
N ARG A 82 -1.80 10.86 -5.62
CA ARG A 82 -2.42 12.11 -6.08
C ARG A 82 -2.72 12.06 -7.58
N GLN A 83 -1.82 11.49 -8.39
CA GLN A 83 -2.03 11.31 -9.82
C GLN A 83 -3.18 10.33 -10.10
N GLN A 84 -3.25 9.20 -9.38
CA GLN A 84 -4.36 8.26 -9.51
C GLN A 84 -5.70 8.89 -9.14
N MET A 85 -5.75 9.64 -8.03
CA MET A 85 -6.96 10.35 -7.61
C MET A 85 -7.40 11.38 -8.66
N GLN A 86 -6.46 12.10 -9.28
CA GLN A 86 -6.75 13.09 -10.31
C GLN A 86 -7.29 12.44 -11.59
N GLN A 87 -6.73 11.31 -12.02
CA GLN A 87 -7.26 10.52 -13.14
C GLN A 87 -8.67 9.99 -12.84
N GLN A 88 -8.92 9.53 -11.62
CA GLN A 88 -10.23 9.03 -11.20
C GLN A 88 -11.28 10.15 -11.20
N GLN A 89 -10.93 11.34 -10.72
CA GLN A 89 -11.81 12.53 -10.78
C GLN A 89 -12.12 12.94 -12.23
N GLN A 90 -11.13 12.94 -13.13
CA GLN A 90 -11.35 13.22 -14.55
C GLN A 90 -12.30 12.20 -15.19
N LYS A 91 -12.15 10.91 -14.87
CA LYS A 91 -13.04 9.85 -15.36
C LYS A 91 -14.48 10.03 -14.87
N GLN A 92 -14.67 10.39 -13.59
CA GLN A 92 -16.00 10.68 -13.04
C GLN A 92 -16.63 11.93 -13.66
N HIS A 93 -15.83 12.99 -13.89
CA HIS A 93 -16.30 14.20 -14.55
C HIS A 93 -16.75 13.92 -15.99
N MET A 94 -15.96 13.17 -16.76
CA MET A 94 -16.31 12.76 -18.12
C MET A 94 -17.60 11.93 -18.15
N GLN A 95 -17.77 10.98 -17.21
CA GLN A 95 -19.01 10.21 -17.08
C GLN A 95 -20.22 11.09 -16.76
N LYS A 96 -20.08 12.07 -15.86
CA LYS A 96 -21.16 13.02 -15.55
C LYS A 96 -21.55 13.86 -16.77
N GLN A 97 -20.57 14.34 -17.54
CA GLN A 97 -20.85 15.08 -18.78
C GLN A 97 -21.60 14.22 -19.80
N GLN A 98 -21.15 12.97 -20.02
CA GLN A 98 -21.85 12.04 -20.92
C GLN A 98 -23.29 11.76 -20.46
N GLN A 99 -23.53 11.62 -19.16
CA GLN A 99 -24.88 11.45 -18.62
C GLN A 99 -25.75 12.70 -18.84
N GLN A 100 -25.20 13.90 -18.63
CA GLN A 100 -25.91 15.15 -18.89
C GLN A 100 -26.28 15.29 -20.37
N THR A 101 -25.36 14.98 -21.29
CA THR A 101 -25.65 14.98 -22.74
C THR A 101 -26.77 14.01 -23.09
N ARG A 102 -26.73 12.78 -22.58
CA ARG A 102 -27.79 11.77 -22.79
C ARG A 102 -29.14 12.17 -22.22
N VAL A 103 -29.17 12.91 -21.11
CA VAL A 103 -30.42 13.45 -20.54
C VAL A 103 -30.97 14.56 -21.42
N LYS A 104 -30.11 15.43 -21.94
CA LYS A 104 -30.49 16.53 -22.83
C LYS A 104 -31.04 16.01 -24.16
N GLU A 105 -30.37 15.03 -24.78
CA GLU A 105 -30.86 14.33 -25.99
C GLU A 105 -32.23 13.69 -25.75
N ARG A 106 -32.42 12.97 -24.62
CA ARG A 106 -33.73 12.39 -24.28
C ARG A 106 -34.83 13.43 -24.03
N GLN A 107 -34.48 14.60 -23.51
CA GLN A 107 -35.44 15.71 -23.35
C GLN A 107 -35.84 16.29 -24.70
N GLU A 108 -34.89 16.47 -25.61
CA GLU A 108 -35.13 16.94 -26.98
C GLU A 108 -36.00 15.93 -27.77
N GLU A 109 -35.72 14.62 -27.67
CA GLU A 109 -36.57 13.57 -28.24
C GLU A 109 -38.01 13.61 -27.70
N ARG A 110 -38.18 13.79 -26.38
CA ARG A 110 -39.52 13.95 -25.78
C ARG A 110 -40.25 15.19 -26.29
N GLN A 111 -39.56 16.31 -26.44
CA GLN A 111 -40.15 17.54 -26.98
C GLN A 111 -40.56 17.39 -28.44
N GLN A 112 -39.73 16.75 -29.28
CA GLN A 112 -40.09 16.42 -30.66
C GLN A 112 -41.33 15.53 -30.73
N MET A 113 -41.39 14.49 -29.88
CA MET A 113 -42.54 13.58 -29.84
C MET A 113 -43.83 14.31 -29.42
N GLN A 114 -43.76 15.23 -28.45
CA GLN A 114 -44.90 16.08 -28.06
C GLN A 114 -45.34 17.02 -29.19
N GLN A 115 -44.40 17.66 -29.90
CA GLN A 115 -44.73 18.50 -31.05
C GLN A 115 -45.38 17.70 -32.18
N GLN A 116 -44.90 16.49 -32.46
CA GLN A 116 -45.51 15.60 -33.44
C GLN A 116 -46.94 15.21 -33.04
N GLN A 117 -47.18 14.88 -31.78
CA GLN A 117 -48.53 14.60 -31.26
C GLN A 117 -49.46 15.81 -31.37
N GLN A 118 -48.98 17.02 -31.06
CA GLN A 118 -49.77 18.25 -31.22
C GLN A 118 -50.12 18.54 -32.69
N LYS A 119 -49.15 18.39 -33.60
CA LYS A 119 -49.39 18.54 -35.06
C LYS A 119 -50.43 17.53 -35.56
N HIS A 120 -50.32 16.27 -35.11
CA HIS A 120 -51.30 15.24 -35.45
C HIS A 120 -52.71 15.58 -34.94
N MET A 121 -52.82 16.06 -33.69
CA MET A 121 -54.09 16.47 -33.10
C MET A 121 -54.71 17.68 -33.84
N GLN A 122 -53.90 18.68 -34.19
CA GLN A 122 -54.37 19.83 -34.99
C GLN A 122 -54.83 19.40 -36.38
N LYS A 123 -54.11 18.48 -37.03
CA LYS A 123 -54.50 17.94 -38.34
C LYS A 123 -55.84 17.21 -38.28
N GLN A 124 -56.07 16.42 -37.23
CA GLN A 124 -57.37 15.78 -37.00
C GLN A 124 -58.49 16.82 -36.79
N GLN A 125 -58.28 17.85 -35.98
CA GLN A 125 -59.27 18.91 -35.77
C GLN A 125 -59.58 19.69 -37.05
N GLN A 126 -58.57 19.98 -37.89
CA GLN A 126 -58.78 20.62 -39.18
C GLN A 126 -59.57 19.73 -40.15
N GLN A 127 -59.29 18.42 -40.19
CA GLN A 127 -60.06 17.48 -41.01
C GLN A 127 -61.53 17.43 -40.58
N THR A 128 -61.82 17.45 -39.28
CA THR A 128 -63.18 17.52 -38.76
C THR A 128 -63.88 18.81 -39.18
N ARG A 129 -63.22 19.97 -39.01
CA ARG A 129 -63.78 21.28 -39.41
C ARG A 129 -64.01 21.38 -40.92
N VAL A 130 -63.16 20.77 -41.75
CA VAL A 130 -63.32 20.73 -43.20
C VAL A 130 -64.54 19.88 -43.58
N LYS A 131 -64.75 18.74 -42.92
CA LYS A 131 -65.96 17.91 -43.11
C LYS A 131 -67.22 18.69 -42.75
N GLU A 132 -67.26 19.34 -41.59
CA GLU A 132 -68.41 20.17 -41.17
C GLU A 132 -68.70 21.30 -42.17
N ARG A 133 -67.67 22.01 -42.65
CA ARG A 133 -67.84 23.05 -43.67
C ARG A 133 -68.30 22.51 -45.03
N GLN A 134 -67.88 21.30 -45.41
CA GLN A 134 -68.35 20.66 -46.65
C GLN A 134 -69.82 20.29 -46.54
N GLU A 135 -70.26 19.78 -45.39
CA GLU A 135 -71.66 19.48 -45.10
C GLU A 135 -72.53 20.76 -45.13
N ASP A 136 -72.08 21.85 -44.51
CA ASP A 136 -72.75 23.16 -44.56
C ASP A 136 -72.86 23.70 -45.99
N ARG A 137 -71.78 23.57 -46.79
CA ARG A 137 -71.77 24.03 -48.19
C ARG A 137 -72.71 23.22 -49.07
N GLN A 138 -72.82 21.91 -48.84
CA GLN A 138 -73.79 21.05 -49.52
C GLN A 138 -75.23 21.42 -49.17
N GLN A 139 -75.52 21.72 -47.90
CA GLN A 139 -76.83 22.22 -47.49
C GLN A 139 -77.18 23.56 -48.16
N MET A 140 -76.21 24.48 -48.23
CA MET A 140 -76.41 25.79 -48.86
C MET A 140 -76.64 25.67 -50.38
N GLN A 141 -75.93 24.77 -51.06
CA GLN A 141 -76.16 24.47 -52.48
C GLN A 141 -77.53 23.84 -52.73
N GLN A 142 -77.98 22.92 -51.88
CA GLN A 142 -79.34 22.37 -51.97
C GLN A 142 -80.41 23.46 -51.77
N GLN A 143 -80.18 24.42 -50.87
CA GLN A 143 -81.09 25.57 -50.70
C GLN A 143 -81.10 26.49 -51.92
N GLN A 144 -79.94 26.76 -52.53
CA GLN A 144 -79.86 27.56 -53.77
C GLN A 144 -80.50 26.85 -54.97
N GLN A 145 -80.32 25.53 -55.13
CA GLN A 145 -81.02 24.77 -56.18
C GLN A 145 -82.55 24.81 -56.02
N LYS A 146 -83.05 24.71 -54.78
CA LYS A 146 -84.48 24.89 -54.48
C LYS A 146 -84.97 26.29 -54.84
N HIS A 147 -84.18 27.34 -54.57
CA HIS A 147 -84.51 28.72 -54.93
C HIS A 147 -84.50 28.95 -56.44
N MET A 148 -83.56 28.35 -57.17
CA MET A 148 -83.44 28.46 -58.63
C MET A 148 -84.57 27.69 -59.36
N GLN A 149 -84.98 26.52 -58.87
CA GLN A 149 -86.17 25.81 -59.35
C GLN A 149 -87.46 26.61 -59.13
N LYS A 150 -87.54 27.37 -58.02
CA LYS A 150 -88.67 28.26 -57.72
C LYS A 150 -88.71 29.49 -58.64
N GLN A 151 -87.56 29.98 -59.11
CA GLN A 151 -87.47 31.07 -60.09
C GLN A 151 -87.68 30.62 -61.54
N GLN A 152 -87.40 29.37 -61.90
CA GLN A 152 -87.66 28.82 -63.24
C GLN A 152 -89.15 28.48 -63.52
N GLN A 153 -90.03 28.59 -62.52
CA GLN A 153 -91.49 28.45 -62.69
C GLN A 153 -92.22 29.79 -62.93
N GLN A 154 -91.50 30.92 -63.12
CA GLN A 154 -92.10 32.24 -63.41
C GLN A 154 -91.71 32.84 -64.76
N THR A 155 -91.36 32.03 -65.76
CA THR A 155 -91.13 32.55 -67.12
C THR A 155 -91.55 31.56 -68.20
N ARG A 156 -92.85 31.25 -68.29
CA ARG A 156 -93.44 30.77 -69.55
C ARG A 156 -94.85 31.32 -69.74
N VAL A 157 -95.05 31.84 -70.95
CA VAL A 157 -96.30 32.21 -71.62
C VAL A 157 -96.82 33.62 -71.30
N LYS A 158 -96.55 34.60 -72.18
CA LYS A 158 -97.42 34.82 -73.35
C LYS A 158 -96.86 35.88 -74.32
N GLU A 159 -96.62 35.45 -75.55
CA GLU A 159 -96.58 36.29 -76.73
C GLU A 159 -97.96 36.20 -77.42
N ARG A 160 -98.40 37.33 -78.00
CA ARG A 160 -99.53 37.54 -78.93
C ARG A 160 -100.95 37.40 -78.40
N GLN A 161 -101.94 38.09 -78.96
CA GLN A 161 -102.13 39.45 -79.50
C GLN A 161 -103.65 39.50 -79.74
N GLU A 162 -104.23 40.69 -79.62
CA GLU A 162 -105.47 41.12 -80.28
C GLU A 162 -106.85 40.57 -79.82
N ASP A 163 -107.70 41.56 -79.57
CA ASP A 163 -109.14 41.59 -79.76
C ASP A 163 -110.01 40.56 -79.04
N ARG A 164 -110.64 41.05 -77.98
CA ARG A 164 -112.06 41.38 -78.11
C ARG A 164 -112.51 42.36 -77.05
N GLN A 165 -112.57 43.63 -77.46
CA GLN A 165 -113.60 44.53 -76.94
C GLN A 165 -114.97 43.86 -77.12
N GLN A 166 -115.88 44.17 -76.19
CA GLN A 166 -117.24 43.63 -76.02
C GLN A 166 -117.39 42.33 -75.21
N MET A 167 -116.81 42.27 -74.01
CA MET A 167 -117.38 41.44 -72.93
C MET A 167 -117.18 42.07 -71.53
N GLN A 168 -117.29 43.40 -71.43
CA GLN A 168 -116.84 44.15 -70.25
C GLN A 168 -117.93 44.43 -69.19
N GLN A 169 -119.13 43.88 -69.29
CA GLN A 169 -120.18 44.08 -68.26
C GLN A 169 -120.64 42.83 -67.52
N GLN A 170 -120.11 41.64 -67.85
CA GLN A 170 -120.35 40.42 -67.05
C GLN A 170 -119.12 39.91 -66.27
N GLN A 171 -117.90 40.37 -66.58
CA GLN A 171 -116.69 39.94 -65.85
C GLN A 171 -116.50 40.58 -64.46
N GLN A 172 -117.15 41.71 -64.15
CA GLN A 172 -116.91 42.41 -62.87
C GLN A 172 -117.48 41.68 -61.64
N LYS A 173 -118.58 40.90 -61.79
CA LYS A 173 -119.11 40.07 -60.69
C LYS A 173 -118.37 38.73 -60.52
N HIS A 174 -117.84 38.15 -61.59
CA HIS A 174 -117.08 36.89 -61.53
C HIS A 174 -115.64 37.10 -61.02
N MET A 175 -115.03 38.26 -61.30
CA MET A 175 -113.66 38.58 -60.90
C MET A 175 -113.50 38.78 -59.38
N GLN A 176 -114.48 39.38 -58.70
CA GLN A 176 -114.43 39.56 -57.24
C GLN A 176 -114.55 38.24 -56.47
N LYS A 177 -115.36 37.28 -56.96
CA LYS A 177 -115.54 35.98 -56.29
C LYS A 177 -114.33 35.05 -56.48
N GLN A 178 -113.66 35.09 -57.64
CA GLN A 178 -112.41 34.37 -57.86
C GLN A 178 -111.22 35.02 -57.13
N GLN A 179 -111.12 36.37 -57.08
CA GLN A 179 -110.05 37.04 -56.33
C GLN A 179 -110.13 36.82 -54.81
N GLN A 180 -111.33 36.67 -54.23
CA GLN A 180 -111.48 36.27 -52.82
C GLN A 180 -111.10 34.81 -52.57
N GLN A 181 -111.45 33.87 -53.47
CA GLN A 181 -111.08 32.45 -53.30
C GLN A 181 -109.57 32.21 -53.47
N THR A 182 -108.90 32.93 -54.38
CA THR A 182 -107.44 32.83 -54.55
C THR A 182 -106.67 33.46 -53.38
N ARG A 183 -107.12 34.63 -52.88
CA ARG A 183 -106.52 35.29 -51.70
C ARG A 183 -106.71 34.51 -50.40
N VAL A 184 -107.83 33.79 -50.25
CA VAL A 184 -108.03 32.91 -49.09
C VAL A 184 -107.11 31.70 -49.19
N LYS A 185 -106.97 31.06 -50.36
CA LYS A 185 -106.04 29.93 -50.57
C LYS A 185 -104.56 30.31 -50.39
N GLU A 186 -104.13 31.47 -50.88
CA GLU A 186 -102.77 31.98 -50.65
C GLU A 186 -102.52 32.28 -49.17
N ARG A 187 -103.46 32.95 -48.47
CA ARG A 187 -103.35 33.17 -47.02
C ARG A 187 -103.34 31.87 -46.22
N GLU A 188 -104.08 30.86 -46.67
CA GLU A 188 -104.08 29.53 -46.04
C GLU A 188 -102.75 28.82 -46.25
N GLN A 189 -102.17 28.91 -47.45
CA GLN A 189 -100.83 28.39 -47.75
C GLN A 189 -99.73 29.12 -46.96
N ASP A 190 -99.80 30.44 -46.85
CA ASP A 190 -98.86 31.23 -46.03
C ASP A 190 -98.99 30.87 -44.54
N ARG A 191 -100.22 30.67 -44.06
CA ARG A 191 -100.48 30.24 -42.68
C ARG A 191 -99.96 28.83 -42.42
N GLN A 192 -100.11 27.92 -43.37
CA GLN A 192 -99.55 26.57 -43.30
C GLN A 192 -98.02 26.58 -43.34
N GLN A 193 -97.41 27.39 -44.22
CA GLN A 193 -95.94 27.54 -44.28
C GLN A 193 -95.39 28.15 -42.99
N MET A 194 -96.07 29.16 -42.44
CA MET A 194 -95.67 29.78 -41.17
C MET A 194 -95.79 28.80 -40.00
N GLN A 195 -96.86 28.01 -39.93
CA GLN A 195 -96.97 26.91 -38.95
C GLN A 195 -95.87 25.87 -39.13
N GLN A 196 -95.56 25.46 -40.36
CA GLN A 196 -94.54 24.47 -40.64
C GLN A 196 -93.14 24.98 -40.27
N MET A 197 -92.86 26.27 -40.52
CA MET A 197 -91.62 26.93 -40.11
C MET A 197 -91.52 27.01 -38.58
N GLN A 198 -92.60 27.40 -37.88
CA GLN A 198 -92.63 27.40 -36.41
C GLN A 198 -92.38 26.01 -35.84
N GLN A 199 -93.00 24.98 -36.42
CA GLN A 199 -92.84 23.59 -35.99
C GLN A 199 -91.41 23.08 -36.21
N GLN A 200 -90.78 23.43 -37.34
CA GLN A 200 -89.36 23.13 -37.61
C GLN A 200 -88.43 23.86 -36.62
N GLN A 201 -88.72 25.12 -36.30
CA GLN A 201 -87.93 25.92 -35.36
C GLN A 201 -88.03 25.33 -33.94
N GLN A 202 -89.23 24.88 -33.54
CA GLN A 202 -89.46 24.22 -32.25
C GLN A 202 -88.76 22.86 -32.16
N GLN A 203 -88.81 22.05 -33.23
CA GLN A 203 -88.06 20.79 -33.34
C GLN A 203 -86.54 21.00 -33.28
N HIS A 204 -86.03 22.03 -33.96
CA HIS A 204 -84.61 22.38 -33.92
C HIS A 204 -84.19 22.80 -32.51
N MET A 205 -85.01 23.61 -31.82
CA MET A 205 -84.74 24.01 -30.44
C MET A 205 -84.74 22.81 -29.48
N GLN A 206 -85.70 21.89 -29.63
CA GLN A 206 -85.75 20.64 -28.85
C GLN A 206 -84.53 19.75 -29.11
N LYS A 207 -84.10 19.59 -30.37
CA LYS A 207 -82.88 18.86 -30.71
C LYS A 207 -81.65 19.49 -30.08
N GLN A 208 -81.50 20.81 -30.13
CA GLN A 208 -80.39 21.51 -29.47
C GLN A 208 -80.39 21.31 -27.96
N GLN A 209 -81.56 21.37 -27.30
CA GLN A 209 -81.66 21.10 -25.87
C GLN A 209 -81.28 19.66 -25.54
N GLN A 210 -81.74 18.67 -26.32
CA GLN A 210 -81.35 17.27 -26.15
C GLN A 210 -79.85 17.04 -26.33
N THR A 211 -79.23 17.67 -27.34
CA THR A 211 -77.77 17.59 -27.54
C THR A 211 -77.02 18.18 -26.35
N ARG A 212 -77.42 19.37 -25.86
CA ARG A 212 -76.80 19.99 -24.68
C ARG A 212 -76.90 19.13 -23.43
N VAL A 213 -78.04 18.46 -23.21
CA VAL A 213 -78.21 17.54 -22.08
C VAL A 213 -77.29 16.32 -22.21
N LYS A 214 -77.19 15.74 -23.42
CA LYS A 214 -76.26 14.62 -23.70
C LYS A 214 -74.80 15.02 -23.49
N ASP A 215 -74.38 16.18 -24.01
CA ASP A 215 -73.01 16.68 -23.83
C ASP A 215 -72.69 16.92 -22.35
N ARG A 216 -73.64 17.46 -21.59
CA ARG A 216 -73.49 17.69 -20.15
C ARG A 216 -73.38 16.36 -19.38
N GLN A 217 -74.19 15.37 -19.72
CA GLN A 217 -74.11 14.03 -19.12
C GLN A 217 -72.78 13.35 -19.45
N GLN A 218 -72.33 13.43 -20.71
CA GLN A 218 -71.06 12.85 -21.14
C GLN A 218 -69.87 13.51 -20.44
N MET A 219 -69.90 14.84 -20.27
CA MET A 219 -68.87 15.58 -19.53
C MET A 219 -68.84 15.19 -18.04
N GLN A 220 -70.00 15.04 -17.40
CA GLN A 220 -70.09 14.56 -16.02
C GLN A 220 -69.53 13.14 -15.87
N GLN A 221 -69.86 12.25 -16.79
CA GLN A 221 -69.39 10.87 -16.79
C GLN A 221 -67.86 10.81 -16.98
N GLN A 222 -67.32 11.65 -17.87
CA GLN A 222 -65.89 11.77 -18.09
C GLN A 222 -65.16 12.35 -16.85
N GLN A 223 -65.75 13.34 -16.16
CA GLN A 223 -65.23 13.85 -14.89
C GLN A 223 -65.21 12.77 -13.80
N GLN A 224 -66.28 11.99 -13.66
CA GLN A 224 -66.32 10.89 -12.68
C GLN A 224 -65.27 9.83 -12.98
N GLN A 225 -65.10 9.44 -14.25
CA GLN A 225 -64.04 8.51 -14.64
C GLN A 225 -62.64 9.06 -14.33
N GLN A 226 -62.38 10.34 -14.64
CA GLN A 226 -61.09 10.96 -14.29
C GLN A 226 -60.85 11.01 -12.79
N GLN A 227 -61.88 11.29 -11.98
CA GLN A 227 -61.74 11.27 -10.52
C GLN A 227 -61.45 9.86 -10.00
N GLN A 228 -62.13 8.84 -10.51
CA GLN A 228 -61.87 7.44 -10.14
C GLN A 228 -60.44 7.02 -10.50
N THR A 229 -59.96 7.38 -11.69
CA THR A 229 -58.57 7.09 -12.09
C THR A 229 -57.58 7.77 -11.17
N ARG A 230 -57.77 9.05 -10.83
CA ARG A 230 -56.90 9.79 -9.90
C ARG A 230 -56.85 9.15 -8.51
N VAL A 231 -57.99 8.66 -8.01
CA VAL A 231 -58.06 7.97 -6.71
C VAL A 231 -57.28 6.66 -6.75
N LYS A 232 -57.44 5.87 -7.82
CA LYS A 232 -56.68 4.63 -8.03
C LYS A 232 -55.17 4.89 -8.14
N ASP A 233 -54.77 5.88 -8.92
CA ASP A 233 -53.36 6.26 -9.08
C ASP A 233 -52.74 6.68 -7.74
N ARG A 234 -53.49 7.46 -6.93
CA ARG A 234 -53.05 7.89 -5.60
C ARG A 234 -52.90 6.71 -4.63
N GLN A 235 -53.84 5.76 -4.63
CA GLN A 235 -53.76 4.55 -3.82
C GLN A 235 -52.58 3.67 -4.23
N GLN A 236 -52.36 3.50 -5.53
CA GLN A 236 -51.24 2.73 -6.06
C GLN A 236 -49.90 3.38 -5.69
N MET A 237 -49.79 4.71 -5.79
CA MET A 237 -48.60 5.45 -5.36
C MET A 237 -48.34 5.28 -3.85
N GLN A 238 -49.37 5.37 -3.00
CA GLN A 238 -49.23 5.14 -1.56
C GLN A 238 -48.77 3.72 -1.23
N GLN A 239 -49.34 2.70 -1.88
CA GLN A 239 -48.87 1.31 -1.71
C GLN A 239 -47.42 1.14 -2.14
N GLN A 240 -47.03 1.74 -3.27
CA GLN A 240 -45.66 1.66 -3.77
C GLN A 240 -44.68 2.34 -2.81
N GLN A 241 -45.07 3.46 -2.22
CA GLN A 241 -44.28 4.19 -1.24
C GLN A 241 -44.13 3.41 0.07
N GLN A 242 -45.20 2.77 0.57
CA GLN A 242 -45.13 1.88 1.73
C GLN A 242 -44.22 0.67 1.47
N GLN A 243 -44.35 0.00 0.32
CA GLN A 243 -43.45 -1.10 -0.05
C GLN A 243 -41.98 -0.65 -0.14
N GLN A 244 -41.72 0.55 -0.67
CA GLN A 244 -40.35 1.09 -0.69
C GLN A 244 -39.82 1.35 0.72
N GLN A 245 -40.63 1.90 1.63
CA GLN A 245 -40.22 2.09 3.02
C GLN A 245 -39.93 0.77 3.73
N THR A 246 -40.76 -0.26 3.54
CA THR A 246 -40.52 -1.59 4.12
C THR A 246 -39.21 -2.19 3.60
N ARG A 247 -38.99 -2.17 2.29
CA ARG A 247 -37.73 -2.65 1.68
C ARG A 247 -36.49 -1.90 2.17
N MET A 248 -36.62 -0.59 2.41
CA MET A 248 -35.52 0.21 2.96
C MET A 248 -35.19 -0.19 4.40
N LYS A 249 -36.21 -0.41 5.25
CA LYS A 249 -36.02 -0.89 6.62
C LYS A 249 -35.41 -2.28 6.68
N GLU A 250 -35.81 -3.19 5.79
CA GLU A 250 -35.21 -4.53 5.68
C GLU A 250 -33.74 -4.46 5.27
N ARG A 251 -33.41 -3.68 4.22
CA ARG A 251 -32.01 -3.46 3.81
C ARG A 251 -31.15 -2.80 4.88
N GLU A 252 -31.75 -1.99 5.76
CA GLU A 252 -31.05 -1.38 6.88
C GLU A 252 -30.74 -2.42 7.96
N LYS A 253 -31.70 -3.30 8.29
CA LYS A 253 -31.47 -4.44 9.17
C LYS A 253 -30.40 -5.39 8.64
N GLU A 254 -30.45 -5.74 7.35
CA GLU A 254 -29.43 -6.59 6.70
C GLU A 254 -28.05 -5.94 6.78
N ARG A 255 -27.95 -4.62 6.55
CA ARG A 255 -26.69 -3.89 6.70
C ARG A 255 -26.15 -3.91 8.12
N GLN A 256 -27.01 -3.71 9.11
CA GLN A 256 -26.61 -3.77 10.52
C GLN A 256 -26.14 -5.18 10.90
N GLN A 257 -26.83 -6.22 10.42
CA GLN A 257 -26.44 -7.61 10.68
C GLN A 257 -25.11 -7.96 10.03
N MET A 258 -24.91 -7.56 8.76
CA MET A 258 -23.63 -7.74 8.06
C MET A 258 -22.49 -7.00 8.75
N GLN A 259 -22.73 -5.76 9.22
CA GLN A 259 -21.73 -4.99 9.96
C GLN A 259 -21.36 -5.64 11.29
N HIS A 260 -22.34 -6.18 12.01
CA HIS A 260 -22.09 -6.91 13.25
C HIS A 260 -21.29 -8.20 12.99
N GLN A 261 -21.64 -8.95 11.96
CA GLN A 261 -20.92 -10.16 11.57
C GLN A 261 -19.47 -9.86 11.16
N TYR A 262 -19.26 -8.78 10.41
CA TYR A 262 -17.91 -8.32 10.04
C TYR A 262 -17.08 -7.93 11.26
N GLN A 263 -17.66 -7.21 12.22
CA GLN A 263 -16.99 -6.86 13.48
C GLN A 263 -16.61 -8.10 14.30
N GLN A 264 -17.51 -9.08 14.41
CA GLN A 264 -17.20 -10.34 15.11
C GLN A 264 -16.05 -11.09 14.43
N GLN A 265 -16.05 -11.17 13.09
CA GLN A 265 -14.99 -11.84 12.34
C GLN A 265 -13.63 -11.15 12.54
N GLN A 266 -13.60 -9.82 12.52
CA GLN A 266 -12.39 -9.04 12.81
C GLN A 266 -11.88 -9.30 14.24
N GLN A 267 -12.78 -9.38 15.21
CA GLN A 267 -12.42 -9.64 16.60
C GLN A 267 -11.86 -11.06 16.79
N GLN A 268 -12.45 -12.07 16.15
CA GLN A 268 -11.94 -13.44 16.16
C GLN A 268 -10.55 -13.53 15.49
N GLN A 269 -10.36 -12.85 14.37
CA GLN A 269 -9.06 -12.81 13.67
C GLN A 269 -7.98 -12.17 14.55
N MET A 270 -8.31 -11.05 15.20
CA MET A 270 -7.43 -10.39 16.17
C MET A 270 -7.06 -11.29 17.35
N GLN A 271 -8.03 -12.00 17.93
CA GLN A 271 -7.78 -12.94 19.02
C GLN A 271 -6.87 -14.09 18.57
N HIS A 272 -7.10 -14.65 17.39
CA HIS A 272 -6.25 -15.70 16.82
C HIS A 272 -4.81 -15.21 16.63
N TYR A 273 -4.63 -14.00 16.08
CA TYR A 273 -3.31 -13.41 15.91
C TYR A 273 -2.60 -13.16 17.25
N GLN A 274 -3.33 -12.69 18.27
CA GLN A 274 -2.78 -12.52 19.62
C GLN A 274 -2.34 -13.85 20.24
N GLN A 275 -3.12 -14.92 20.06
CA GLN A 275 -2.74 -16.27 20.52
C GLN A 275 -1.48 -16.76 19.81
N GLN A 276 -1.35 -16.57 18.50
CA GLN A 276 -0.14 -16.94 17.76
C GLN A 276 1.10 -16.19 18.27
N ILE A 277 0.97 -14.89 18.53
CA ILE A 277 2.07 -14.09 19.11
C ILE A 277 2.46 -14.63 20.49
N GLN A 278 1.47 -14.92 21.35
CA GLN A 278 1.73 -15.46 22.69
C GLN A 278 2.43 -16.81 22.63
N GLN A 279 1.95 -17.72 21.78
CA GLN A 279 2.58 -19.03 21.57
C GLN A 279 4.02 -18.89 21.05
N HIS A 280 4.25 -18.03 20.06
CA HIS A 280 5.58 -17.79 19.52
C HIS A 280 6.51 -17.19 20.59
N HIS A 281 6.01 -16.26 21.41
CA HIS A 281 6.79 -15.67 22.49
C HIS A 281 7.14 -16.70 23.58
N GLN A 282 6.19 -17.56 23.95
CA GLN A 282 6.42 -18.64 24.92
C GLN A 282 7.44 -19.67 24.39
N TYR A 283 7.32 -20.07 23.12
CA TYR A 283 8.30 -20.92 22.46
C TYR A 283 9.69 -20.30 22.47
N GLN A 284 9.82 -19.01 22.12
CA GLN A 284 11.10 -18.30 22.16
C GLN A 284 11.69 -18.24 23.57
N GLN A 285 10.88 -18.01 24.61
CA GLN A 285 11.35 -17.98 25.99
C GLN A 285 11.85 -19.35 26.46
N GLN A 286 11.10 -20.42 26.19
CA GLN A 286 11.51 -21.78 26.53
C GLN A 286 12.79 -22.17 25.79
N HIS A 287 12.87 -21.84 24.49
CA HIS A 287 14.05 -22.14 23.69
C HIS A 287 15.28 -21.32 24.14
N GLN A 288 15.09 -20.07 24.58
CA GLN A 288 16.16 -19.26 25.17
C GLN A 288 16.61 -19.80 26.54
N GLN A 289 15.69 -20.22 27.41
CA GLN A 289 16.03 -20.82 28.70
C GLN A 289 16.79 -22.14 28.52
N GLN A 290 16.30 -23.03 27.65
CA GLN A 290 16.98 -24.29 27.35
C GLN A 290 18.38 -24.03 26.76
N GLN A 291 18.53 -23.07 25.85
CA GLN A 291 19.85 -22.70 25.34
C GLN A 291 20.74 -22.04 26.39
N HIS A 292 20.19 -21.26 27.33
CA HIS A 292 20.97 -20.64 28.40
C HIS A 292 21.45 -21.66 29.45
N GLU A 293 20.59 -22.59 29.87
CA GLU A 293 20.92 -23.68 30.80
C GLU A 293 21.90 -24.67 30.18
N TRP A 294 21.66 -25.06 28.92
CA TRP A 294 22.59 -25.89 28.17
C TRP A 294 23.94 -25.18 27.97
N TRP A 295 23.94 -23.89 27.63
CA TRP A 295 25.17 -23.11 27.45
C TRP A 295 25.94 -22.94 28.77
N THR A 296 25.27 -22.62 29.88
CA THR A 296 25.97 -22.44 31.17
C THR A 296 26.58 -23.75 31.68
N SER A 297 25.95 -24.90 31.40
CA SER A 297 26.49 -26.23 31.72
C SER A 297 27.63 -26.65 30.79
N GLU A 298 27.43 -26.54 29.46
CA GLU A 298 28.38 -26.99 28.46
C GLU A 298 29.59 -26.05 28.33
N HIS A 299 29.39 -24.72 28.42
CA HIS A 299 30.48 -23.74 28.46
C HIS A 299 31.35 -23.93 29.70
N ARG A 300 30.74 -24.26 30.86
CA ARG A 300 31.50 -24.59 32.08
C ARG A 300 32.25 -25.91 31.93
N ALA A 301 31.68 -26.91 31.26
CA ALA A 301 32.35 -28.18 30.98
C ALA A 301 33.48 -28.06 29.95
N LEU A 302 33.29 -27.33 28.85
CA LEU A 302 34.31 -27.02 27.83
C LEU A 302 35.42 -26.14 28.39
N SER A 303 35.07 -25.11 29.16
CA SER A 303 36.06 -24.28 29.86
C SER A 303 36.86 -25.13 30.85
N LYS A 304 36.23 -25.99 31.64
CA LYS A 304 36.95 -26.96 32.51
C LYS A 304 37.82 -27.93 31.72
N LYS A 305 37.35 -28.45 30.57
CA LYS A 305 38.09 -29.38 29.69
C LYS A 305 39.31 -28.72 29.04
N LEU A 306 39.18 -27.45 28.62
CA LEU A 306 40.28 -26.64 28.11
C LEU A 306 41.27 -26.34 29.25
N MET A 307 40.78 -25.95 30.43
CA MET A 307 41.60 -25.71 31.64
C MET A 307 42.31 -26.99 32.11
N SER A 308 41.72 -28.17 31.93
CA SER A 308 42.31 -29.46 32.33
C SER A 308 43.29 -30.03 31.30
N ARG A 309 43.49 -29.41 30.12
CA ARG A 309 44.58 -29.76 29.19
C ARG A 309 45.92 -29.19 29.66
N TYR A 310 46.26 -29.46 30.92
CA TYR A 310 47.42 -28.97 31.69
C TYR A 310 48.79 -29.54 31.22
N ALA A 311 48.86 -30.14 30.03
CA ALA A 311 50.09 -30.74 29.49
C ALA A 311 50.80 -29.86 28.43
N MET A 312 50.15 -28.83 27.89
CA MET A 312 50.69 -28.04 26.77
C MET A 312 51.37 -26.72 27.16
N GLU A 313 51.19 -26.21 28.40
CA GLU A 313 51.92 -25.02 28.87
C GLU A 313 53.45 -25.22 28.81
N LYS A 314 53.95 -26.41 29.16
CA LYS A 314 55.39 -26.72 29.06
C LYS A 314 55.91 -26.75 27.61
N LEU A 315 55.08 -27.18 26.66
CA LEU A 315 55.44 -27.22 25.23
C LEU A 315 55.45 -25.81 24.63
N LEU A 316 54.48 -24.96 25.00
CA LEU A 316 54.35 -23.59 24.51
C LEU A 316 55.31 -22.61 25.21
N SER A 317 55.50 -22.75 26.51
CA SER A 317 56.56 -22.06 27.26
C SER A 317 57.91 -22.33 26.61
N LYS A 318 58.20 -23.59 26.24
CA LYS A 318 59.42 -23.93 25.48
C LYS A 318 59.42 -23.39 24.04
N PHE A 319 58.26 -23.31 23.37
CA PHE A 319 58.12 -22.77 22.00
C PHE A 319 58.33 -21.25 21.93
N VAL A 320 57.91 -20.52 22.97
CA VAL A 320 57.99 -19.06 23.09
C VAL A 320 59.30 -18.61 23.75
N GLN A 321 59.83 -19.35 24.75
CA GLN A 321 61.10 -19.03 25.42
C GLN A 321 62.33 -19.45 24.59
N ASN A 322 62.26 -20.54 23.81
CA ASN A 322 63.28 -20.81 22.81
C ASN A 322 62.98 -19.96 21.58
N SER A 323 63.48 -18.73 21.58
CA SER A 323 63.66 -17.94 20.35
C SER A 323 64.28 -18.78 19.23
N THR A 324 65.10 -19.78 19.57
CA THR A 324 65.67 -20.77 18.65
C THR A 324 64.63 -21.65 17.91
N ILE A 325 63.46 -21.98 18.48
CA ILE A 325 62.41 -22.73 17.74
C ILE A 325 61.68 -21.81 16.75
N LEU A 326 61.49 -20.53 17.09
CA LEU A 326 61.04 -19.51 16.14
C LEU A 326 62.05 -19.31 14.99
N HIS A 327 63.35 -19.54 15.24
CA HIS A 327 64.39 -19.54 14.20
C HIS A 327 64.46 -20.86 13.38
N HIS A 328 64.00 -22.00 13.91
CA HIS A 328 64.00 -23.28 13.18
C HIS A 328 62.80 -23.46 12.25
N THR A 329 61.73 -22.67 12.42
CA THR A 329 60.71 -22.52 11.36
C THR A 329 61.17 -21.44 10.39
N ARG A 330 61.88 -21.81 9.33
CA ARG A 330 62.38 -20.92 8.24
C ARG A 330 61.31 -20.06 7.53
N GLN A 331 60.05 -20.01 7.98
CA GLN A 331 58.94 -19.33 7.31
C GLN A 331 57.91 -18.75 8.31
N ILE A 332 58.33 -17.86 9.20
CA ILE A 332 57.37 -17.01 9.95
C ILE A 332 57.05 -15.79 9.08
N LYS A 333 55.78 -15.63 8.70
CA LYS A 333 55.29 -14.46 7.95
C LYS A 333 54.12 -13.83 8.70
N GLU A 334 54.17 -12.52 8.94
CA GLU A 334 53.00 -11.78 9.42
C GLU A 334 51.93 -11.80 8.32
N VAL A 335 50.77 -12.38 8.63
CA VAL A 335 49.64 -12.51 7.69
C VAL A 335 48.48 -11.58 8.02
N GLY A 336 48.50 -10.97 9.21
CA GLY A 336 47.52 -9.96 9.59
C GLY A 336 47.87 -9.29 10.91
N ARG A 337 47.36 -8.09 11.10
CA ARG A 337 47.45 -7.35 12.37
C ARG A 337 46.10 -6.72 12.67
N GLY A 338 45.55 -7.06 13.84
CA GLY A 338 44.27 -6.55 14.32
C GLY A 338 44.43 -5.68 15.57
N SER A 339 43.30 -5.22 16.10
CA SER A 339 43.23 -4.48 17.37
C SER A 339 43.64 -5.33 18.57
N THR A 340 43.40 -6.64 18.49
CA THR A 340 43.66 -7.59 19.58
C THR A 340 45.11 -8.08 19.57
N GLY A 341 45.76 -8.17 18.40
CA GLY A 341 47.12 -8.69 18.28
C GLY A 341 47.60 -8.91 16.85
N LYS A 342 48.64 -9.74 16.70
CA LYS A 342 49.23 -10.12 15.40
C LYS A 342 48.89 -11.55 15.03
N ALA A 343 48.64 -11.81 13.75
CA ALA A 343 48.49 -13.14 13.19
C ALA A 343 49.74 -13.50 12.37
N LEU A 344 50.36 -14.62 12.72
CA LEU A 344 51.57 -15.14 12.10
C LEU A 344 51.26 -16.47 11.41
N LEU A 345 51.68 -16.62 10.16
CA LEU A 345 51.77 -17.92 9.52
C LEU A 345 52.99 -18.65 10.07
N VAL A 346 52.77 -19.86 10.59
CA VAL A 346 53.79 -20.72 11.17
C VAL A 346 53.71 -22.13 10.59
N ASN A 347 54.78 -22.89 10.69
CA ASN A 347 54.76 -24.34 10.45
C ASN A 347 54.59 -25.05 11.80
N PHE A 348 53.50 -25.80 11.95
CA PHE A 348 53.19 -26.58 13.13
C PHE A 348 52.94 -28.03 12.74
N ASN A 349 53.77 -28.94 13.27
CA ASN A 349 53.73 -30.38 12.95
C ASN A 349 53.76 -30.69 11.44
N GLY A 350 54.53 -29.92 10.66
CA GLY A 350 54.66 -30.11 9.21
C GLY A 350 53.56 -29.45 8.38
N ALA A 351 52.58 -28.80 9.00
CA ALA A 351 51.47 -28.12 8.33
C ALA A 351 51.47 -26.60 8.59
N LYS A 352 50.94 -25.83 7.64
CA LYS A 352 50.72 -24.39 7.81
C LYS A 352 49.62 -24.14 8.84
N ALA A 353 49.91 -23.29 9.82
CA ALA A 353 48.98 -22.87 10.88
C ALA A 353 49.01 -21.36 11.08
N CYS A 354 47.94 -20.81 11.65
CA CYS A 354 47.83 -19.40 12.00
C CYS A 354 48.00 -19.24 13.52
N LEU A 355 49.04 -18.55 13.95
CA LEU A 355 49.30 -18.21 15.33
C LEU A 355 48.89 -16.76 15.58
N LYS A 356 47.83 -16.56 16.36
CA LYS A 356 47.45 -15.24 16.87
C LYS A 356 48.13 -14.99 18.21
N LEU A 357 48.94 -13.94 18.26
CA LEU A 357 49.61 -13.43 19.44
C LEU A 357 48.88 -12.18 19.92
N GLY A 358 48.31 -12.21 21.11
CA GLY A 358 47.67 -11.04 21.69
C GLY A 358 48.64 -10.02 22.25
N ASN A 359 48.20 -8.77 22.23
CA ASN A 359 48.92 -7.68 22.89
C ASN A 359 48.83 -7.86 24.42
N PHE A 360 49.90 -7.52 25.15
CA PHE A 360 49.97 -7.62 26.62
C PHE A 360 48.84 -6.89 27.39
N HIS A 361 48.09 -6.01 26.72
CA HIS A 361 46.99 -5.23 27.30
C HIS A 361 45.60 -5.78 26.97
N THR A 362 45.49 -6.79 26.10
CA THR A 362 44.22 -7.40 25.75
C THR A 362 43.82 -8.40 26.85
N PRO A 363 42.61 -8.30 27.42
CA PRO A 363 42.17 -9.23 28.45
C PRO A 363 42.22 -10.68 27.93
N THR A 364 42.80 -11.58 28.72
CA THR A 364 42.88 -13.01 28.43
C THR A 364 41.51 -13.62 28.07
N SER A 365 40.45 -13.08 28.67
CA SER A 365 39.05 -13.48 28.42
C SER A 365 38.59 -13.35 26.97
N VAL A 366 39.20 -12.47 26.16
CA VAL A 366 38.90 -12.34 24.72
C VAL A 366 39.44 -13.53 23.93
N TYR A 367 40.64 -14.01 24.27
CA TYR A 367 41.25 -15.19 23.62
C TYR A 367 40.62 -16.48 24.09
N THR A 368 40.31 -16.58 25.39
CA THR A 368 39.56 -17.70 25.93
C THR A 368 38.20 -17.81 25.25
N ARG A 369 37.54 -16.68 24.97
CA ARG A 369 36.26 -16.64 24.25
C ARG A 369 36.41 -17.13 22.82
N GLU A 370 37.36 -16.61 22.05
CA GLU A 370 37.58 -17.05 20.66
C GLU A 370 37.90 -18.55 20.61
N ALA A 371 38.79 -19.04 21.49
CA ALA A 371 39.14 -20.46 21.58
C ALA A 371 37.92 -21.35 21.84
N ILE A 372 37.04 -20.97 22.77
CA ILE A 372 35.83 -21.75 23.09
C ILE A 372 34.91 -21.89 21.87
N TYR A 373 34.69 -20.80 21.13
CA TYR A 373 33.82 -20.86 19.94
C TYR A 373 34.46 -21.63 18.79
N LEU A 374 35.77 -21.51 18.59
CA LEU A 374 36.48 -22.29 17.57
C LEU A 374 36.53 -23.80 17.90
N GLU A 375 36.71 -24.17 19.17
CA GLU A 375 36.63 -25.58 19.61
C GLU A 375 35.22 -26.13 19.37
N LYS A 376 34.18 -25.33 19.65
CA LYS A 376 32.79 -25.74 19.43
C LYS A 376 32.45 -25.86 17.95
N LEU A 377 32.89 -24.92 17.11
CA LEU A 377 32.64 -24.96 15.67
C LEU A 377 33.45 -26.06 14.98
N ASN A 378 34.68 -26.32 15.41
CA ASN A 378 35.55 -27.37 14.87
C ASN A 378 35.57 -27.45 13.33
N GLY A 379 35.60 -26.31 12.64
CA GLY A 379 35.59 -26.25 11.17
C GLY A 379 34.22 -25.99 10.54
N PHE A 380 33.14 -26.07 11.31
CA PHE A 380 31.78 -25.84 10.82
C PHE A 380 31.61 -24.39 10.33
N GLY A 381 30.81 -24.20 9.29
CA GLY A 381 30.64 -22.88 8.65
C GLY A 381 31.93 -22.29 8.04
N GLY A 382 32.98 -23.09 7.84
CA GLY A 382 34.27 -22.62 7.33
C GLY A 382 35.11 -21.89 8.39
N ALA A 383 34.80 -22.04 9.68
CA ALA A 383 35.65 -21.52 10.75
C ALA A 383 37.01 -22.25 10.80
N PRO A 384 38.10 -21.60 11.22
CA PRO A 384 39.35 -22.29 11.52
C PRO A 384 39.16 -23.33 12.63
N ARG A 385 39.85 -24.47 12.54
CA ARG A 385 39.90 -25.41 13.67
C ARG A 385 40.91 -24.91 14.70
N LEU A 386 40.53 -24.95 15.98
CA LEU A 386 41.46 -24.75 17.07
C LEU A 386 42.45 -25.91 17.11
N LEU A 387 43.75 -25.62 17.04
CA LEU A 387 44.80 -26.61 17.20
C LEU A 387 45.32 -26.58 18.64
N LEU A 388 45.52 -25.38 19.17
CA LEU A 388 46.12 -25.16 20.47
C LEU A 388 45.79 -23.75 20.99
N THR A 389 45.73 -23.61 22.32
CA THR A 389 45.64 -22.30 22.98
C THR A 389 46.37 -22.38 24.33
N ALA A 390 46.90 -21.25 24.79
CA ALA A 390 47.28 -21.08 26.19
C ALA A 390 46.17 -20.28 26.87
N ILE A 391 45.68 -20.73 28.02
CA ILE A 391 44.57 -20.04 28.68
C ILE A 391 45.07 -18.88 29.53
N ASP A 392 46.30 -18.96 30.05
CA ASP A 392 46.91 -17.89 30.85
C ASP A 392 47.78 -16.92 30.02
N ASN A 393 48.01 -17.23 28.75
CA ASN A 393 48.74 -16.38 27.82
C ASN A 393 47.91 -16.16 26.55
N PRO A 394 47.91 -14.97 25.93
CA PRO A 394 47.01 -14.65 24.82
C PRO A 394 47.51 -15.27 23.49
N TYR A 395 47.62 -16.59 23.43
CA TYR A 395 48.06 -17.35 22.26
C TYR A 395 46.94 -18.26 21.78
N LEU A 396 46.64 -18.16 20.49
CA LEU A 396 45.64 -18.96 19.81
C LEU A 396 46.25 -19.50 18.51
N LEU A 397 46.36 -20.82 18.39
CA LEU A 397 46.87 -21.49 17.20
C LEU A 397 45.72 -22.22 16.50
N THR A 398 45.49 -21.89 15.24
CA THR A 398 44.41 -22.47 14.43
C THR A 398 44.93 -23.02 13.11
N THR A 399 44.10 -23.78 12.39
CA THR A 399 44.38 -24.08 10.98
C THR A 399 44.54 -22.79 10.17
N TYR A 400 45.49 -22.81 9.22
CA TYR A 400 45.68 -21.69 8.30
C TYR A 400 44.67 -21.76 7.14
N CYS A 401 44.02 -20.64 6.83
CA CYS A 401 43.15 -20.49 5.68
C CYS A 401 43.91 -19.70 4.60
N PRO A 402 44.36 -20.35 3.50
CA PRO A 402 45.28 -19.75 2.53
C PRO A 402 44.57 -18.87 1.47
N TYR A 403 43.59 -18.07 1.87
CA TYR A 403 42.73 -17.31 0.96
C TYR A 403 42.75 -15.82 1.30
N PRO A 404 42.58 -14.92 0.31
CA PRO A 404 42.50 -13.48 0.57
C PRO A 404 41.19 -13.11 1.29
N THR A 405 41.21 -11.99 2.00
CA THR A 405 39.99 -11.40 2.58
C THR A 405 39.11 -10.82 1.47
N LEU A 406 37.81 -10.76 1.70
CA LEU A 406 36.89 -10.07 0.81
C LEU A 406 37.26 -8.59 0.70
N LYS A 407 37.75 -7.97 1.78
CA LYS A 407 38.29 -6.61 1.73
C LYS A 407 39.42 -6.47 0.72
N TYR A 408 40.42 -7.35 0.80
CA TYR A 408 41.55 -7.34 -0.14
C TYR A 408 41.05 -7.50 -1.58
N LEU A 409 40.09 -8.39 -1.81
CA LEU A 409 39.51 -8.58 -3.13
C LEU A 409 38.79 -7.32 -3.62
N ILE A 410 38.03 -6.63 -2.76
CA ILE A 410 37.28 -5.40 -3.10
C ILE A 410 38.21 -4.21 -3.40
N GLU A 411 39.30 -4.08 -2.64
CA GLU A 411 40.23 -2.95 -2.77
C GLU A 411 41.17 -3.11 -3.99
N ASP A 412 41.39 -4.34 -4.47
CA ASP A 412 42.13 -4.64 -5.70
C ASP A 412 41.19 -4.56 -6.92
N THR A 413 41.15 -3.37 -7.56
CA THR A 413 40.20 -3.04 -8.64
C THR A 413 40.30 -3.96 -9.86
N ASP A 414 41.50 -4.44 -10.18
CA ASP A 414 41.73 -5.33 -11.32
C ASP A 414 41.17 -6.73 -11.04
N ARG A 415 41.32 -7.22 -9.80
CA ARG A 415 40.70 -8.48 -9.36
C ARG A 415 39.18 -8.36 -9.25
N MET A 416 38.64 -7.22 -8.80
CA MET A 416 37.19 -7.00 -8.75
C MET A 416 36.53 -7.02 -10.13
N GLN A 417 37.18 -6.46 -11.16
CA GLN A 417 36.64 -6.51 -12.51
C GLN A 417 36.53 -7.94 -13.03
N GLY A 418 37.51 -8.81 -12.74
CA GLY A 418 37.47 -10.24 -13.08
C GLY A 418 36.42 -11.03 -12.30
N CYS A 419 36.11 -10.64 -11.06
CA CYS A 419 35.22 -11.39 -10.15
C CYS A 419 33.82 -10.77 -9.98
N ARG A 420 33.44 -9.73 -10.73
CA ARG A 420 32.16 -9.00 -10.56
C ARG A 420 30.92 -9.91 -10.58
N TYR A 421 30.91 -10.91 -11.47
CA TYR A 421 29.80 -11.87 -11.58
C TYR A 421 29.79 -12.90 -10.43
N GLN A 422 30.89 -13.04 -9.71
CA GLN A 422 31.04 -13.94 -8.57
C GLN A 422 30.62 -13.29 -7.25
N LEU A 423 30.38 -11.97 -7.20
CA LEU A 423 30.00 -11.28 -5.95
C LEU A 423 28.71 -11.86 -5.34
N LEU A 424 27.71 -12.20 -6.17
CA LEU A 424 26.49 -12.85 -5.70
C LEU A 424 26.79 -14.25 -5.14
N ALA A 425 27.68 -15.01 -5.77
CA ALA A 425 28.12 -16.32 -5.28
C ALA A 425 28.90 -16.20 -3.96
N VAL A 426 29.72 -15.15 -3.81
CA VAL A 426 30.43 -14.82 -2.56
C VAL A 426 29.43 -14.49 -1.46
N LEU A 427 28.46 -13.60 -1.71
CA LEU A 427 27.44 -13.24 -0.72
C LEU A 427 26.58 -14.43 -0.32
N HIS A 428 26.18 -15.26 -1.29
CA HIS A 428 25.44 -16.49 -1.04
C HIS A 428 26.26 -17.48 -0.20
N SER A 429 27.53 -17.70 -0.55
CA SER A 429 28.46 -18.55 0.21
C SER A 429 28.69 -18.03 1.63
N ALA A 430 28.87 -16.71 1.80
CA ALA A 430 28.99 -16.08 3.11
C ALA A 430 27.72 -16.25 3.95
N ALA A 431 26.54 -16.10 3.34
CA ALA A 431 25.26 -16.32 4.02
C ALA A 431 25.10 -17.78 4.46
N LEU A 432 25.50 -18.76 3.64
CA LEU A 432 25.50 -20.17 3.99
C LEU A 432 26.48 -20.50 5.12
N SER A 433 27.70 -19.97 5.07
CA SER A 433 28.70 -20.12 6.14
C SER A 433 28.20 -19.53 7.46
N LEU A 434 27.57 -18.35 7.40
CA LEU A 434 26.98 -17.71 8.57
C LEU A 434 25.77 -18.49 9.11
N HIS A 435 24.92 -19.00 8.21
CA HIS A 435 23.79 -19.85 8.59
C HIS A 435 24.26 -21.08 9.36
N ARG A 436 25.32 -21.75 8.91
CA ARG A 436 25.92 -22.88 9.63
C ARG A 436 26.48 -22.50 11.00
N VAL A 437 27.11 -21.32 11.13
CA VAL A 437 27.54 -20.81 12.44
C VAL A 437 26.33 -20.59 13.35
N HIS A 438 25.21 -20.09 12.81
CA HIS A 438 23.97 -19.91 13.57
C HIS A 438 23.33 -21.24 13.96
N GLU A 439 23.36 -22.27 13.11
CA GLU A 439 22.89 -23.63 13.46
C GLU A 439 23.66 -24.21 14.65
N ALA A 440 24.94 -23.85 14.82
CA ALA A 440 25.73 -24.21 16.00
C ALA A 440 25.38 -23.40 17.27
N GLY A 441 24.36 -22.54 17.21
CA GLY A 441 23.90 -21.69 18.31
C GLY A 441 24.82 -20.50 18.59
N ILE A 442 25.65 -20.10 17.62
CA ILE A 442 26.66 -19.04 17.77
C ILE A 442 26.31 -17.87 16.85
N VAL A 443 26.43 -16.65 17.36
CA VAL A 443 26.42 -15.41 16.58
C VAL A 443 27.87 -14.95 16.42
N HIS A 444 28.31 -14.69 15.18
CA HIS A 444 29.69 -14.27 14.90
C HIS A 444 30.07 -12.95 15.61
N GLY A 445 29.18 -11.94 15.58
CA GLY A 445 29.33 -10.69 16.32
C GLY A 445 30.18 -9.60 15.65
N ASP A 446 31.06 -9.95 14.72
CA ASP A 446 31.91 -8.98 13.98
C ASP A 446 32.00 -9.30 12.47
N LEU A 447 30.85 -9.38 11.79
CA LEU A 447 30.80 -9.71 10.36
C LEU A 447 31.17 -8.48 9.51
N LYS A 448 32.30 -8.55 8.81
CA LYS A 448 32.82 -7.49 7.93
C LYS A 448 33.74 -8.09 6.86
N PRO A 449 34.04 -7.37 5.75
CA PRO A 449 34.88 -7.89 4.67
C PRO A 449 36.27 -8.38 5.10
N ASP A 450 36.86 -7.81 6.16
CA ASP A 450 38.15 -8.25 6.73
C ASP A 450 38.08 -9.67 7.33
N ASN A 451 36.90 -10.10 7.77
CA ASN A 451 36.67 -11.36 8.48
C ASN A 451 36.09 -12.48 7.57
N LEU A 452 36.05 -12.22 6.26
CA LEU A 452 35.59 -13.17 5.24
C LEU A 452 36.76 -13.53 4.35
N LEU A 453 37.25 -14.78 4.40
CA LEU A 453 38.24 -15.26 3.44
C LEU A 453 37.55 -15.99 2.30
N ILE A 454 37.91 -15.67 1.07
CA ILE A 454 37.19 -16.13 -0.13
C ILE A 454 38.09 -17.05 -0.95
N ASN A 455 37.66 -18.30 -1.10
CA ASN A 455 38.24 -19.21 -2.08
C ASN A 455 37.49 -19.07 -3.41
N LEU A 456 38.23 -18.62 -4.44
CA LEU A 456 37.77 -18.47 -5.82
C LEU A 456 38.45 -19.46 -6.78
N ASP A 457 39.22 -20.43 -6.27
CA ASP A 457 39.98 -21.39 -7.10
C ASP A 457 39.06 -22.23 -8.00
N ASN A 458 37.78 -22.38 -7.61
CA ASN A 458 36.75 -23.00 -8.43
C ASN A 458 35.55 -22.03 -8.57
N GLU A 459 35.37 -21.50 -9.78
CA GLU A 459 34.33 -20.53 -10.10
C GLU A 459 32.91 -21.06 -9.85
N GLN A 460 32.68 -22.37 -9.93
CA GLN A 460 31.39 -22.99 -9.64
C GLN A 460 31.21 -23.34 -8.16
N GLN A 461 32.26 -23.25 -7.34
CA GLN A 461 32.22 -23.61 -5.92
C GLN A 461 32.93 -22.57 -5.05
N VAL A 462 32.45 -21.32 -5.11
CA VAL A 462 32.91 -20.25 -4.23
C VAL A 462 32.67 -20.64 -2.76
N LYS A 463 33.75 -20.66 -1.97
CA LYS A 463 33.69 -20.99 -0.53
C LYS A 463 34.15 -19.80 0.30
N THR A 464 33.32 -19.44 1.28
CA THR A 464 33.62 -18.38 2.26
C THR A 464 33.98 -19.00 3.60
N TYR A 465 35.09 -18.56 4.16
CA TYR A 465 35.56 -18.94 5.48
C TYR A 465 35.42 -17.75 6.42
N LEU A 466 34.72 -17.95 7.54
CA LEU A 466 34.55 -16.94 8.57
C LEU A 466 35.72 -17.02 9.54
N ILE A 467 36.35 -15.89 9.83
CA ILE A 467 37.47 -15.79 10.78
C ILE A 467 37.20 -14.71 11.83
N ASP A 468 37.94 -14.76 12.93
CA ASP A 468 37.89 -13.78 14.03
C ASP A 468 36.61 -13.84 14.87
N PHE A 469 36.54 -14.86 15.73
CA PHE A 469 35.40 -15.12 16.62
C PHE A 469 35.54 -14.43 17.99
N GLY A 470 36.41 -13.41 18.11
CA GLY A 470 36.67 -12.71 19.37
C GLY A 470 35.45 -11.98 19.95
N PHE A 471 34.48 -11.62 19.11
CA PHE A 471 33.22 -10.97 19.50
C PHE A 471 32.00 -11.90 19.47
N SER A 472 32.22 -13.20 19.29
CA SER A 472 31.12 -14.15 19.19
C SER A 472 30.37 -14.31 20.51
N SER A 473 29.11 -14.72 20.38
CA SER A 473 28.20 -14.92 21.52
C SER A 473 27.20 -16.02 21.22
N PRO A 474 26.53 -16.61 22.23
CA PRO A 474 25.42 -17.51 22.00
C PRO A 474 24.24 -16.77 21.37
N ILE A 475 23.45 -17.45 20.53
CA ILE A 475 22.17 -16.91 20.07
C ILE A 475 21.29 -16.55 21.28
N GLY A 476 20.64 -15.39 21.22
CA GLY A 476 19.79 -14.90 22.31
C GLY A 476 20.54 -14.30 23.50
N TRP A 477 21.88 -14.34 23.52
CA TRP A 477 22.67 -13.73 24.57
C TRP A 477 22.55 -12.20 24.53
N ARG A 478 22.17 -11.60 25.65
CA ARG A 478 22.14 -10.16 25.85
C ARG A 478 23.23 -9.78 26.84
N PRO A 479 24.17 -8.89 26.47
CA PRO A 479 25.11 -8.34 27.45
C PRO A 479 24.31 -7.64 28.55
N SER A 480 24.63 -7.95 29.80
CA SER A 480 24.12 -7.22 30.97
C SER A 480 24.49 -5.73 30.82
N GLY A 481 23.48 -4.90 30.48
CA GLY A 481 23.65 -3.46 30.21
C GLY A 481 22.81 -2.94 29.03
N PHE A 482 22.40 -3.80 28.09
CA PHE A 482 21.51 -3.41 27.00
C PHE A 482 20.04 -3.48 27.46
N ARG A 483 19.55 -2.43 28.14
CA ARG A 483 18.09 -2.24 28.27
C ARG A 483 17.53 -1.95 26.89
N SER A 484 16.63 -2.79 26.40
CA SER A 484 15.74 -2.41 25.29
C SER A 484 15.03 -1.13 25.72
N ARG A 485 15.29 -0.02 25.01
CA ARG A 485 14.47 1.18 25.17
C ARG A 485 13.04 0.78 24.81
N ASN A 486 12.14 0.89 25.78
CA ASN A 486 10.74 0.63 25.57
C ASN A 486 10.23 1.70 24.59
N PRO A 487 9.58 1.36 23.46
CA PRO A 487 9.06 2.35 22.51
C PRO A 487 8.07 3.35 23.14
N ALA A 488 7.55 3.06 24.33
CA ALA A 488 6.69 3.94 25.11
C ALA A 488 7.39 5.19 25.70
N ASP A 489 8.72 5.20 25.80
CA ASP A 489 9.47 6.33 26.38
C ASP A 489 9.54 7.57 25.46
N HIS A 490 9.01 7.50 24.24
CA HIS A 490 9.00 8.62 23.28
C HIS A 490 7.76 9.53 23.33
N LYS A 491 6.89 9.39 24.34
CA LYS A 491 5.67 10.21 24.49
C LYS A 491 5.66 11.14 25.70
N ARG A 492 6.81 11.53 26.22
CA ARG A 492 6.92 12.61 27.22
C ARG A 492 8.06 13.54 26.86
N HIS A 493 7.81 14.48 25.97
CA HIS A 493 8.42 15.81 25.94
C HIS A 493 7.47 16.78 25.27
#